data_AF-A0A515A0E6-F1
#
_entry.id   AF-A0A515A0E6-F1
#
_cell.length_a   1.000
_cell.length_b   1.000
_cell.length_c   1.000
_cell.angle_alpha   90.00
_cell.angle_beta   90.00
_cell.angle_gamma   90.00
#
_symmetry.space_group_name_H-M   'P 1'
#
loop_
_entity.id
_entity.type
_entity.pdbx_description
1 polymer ?
#
loop_
_entity_poly.entity_id
_entity_poly.type
_entity_poly.pdbx_seq_one_letter_code
_entity_poly.pdbx_strand_id
1 'polypeptide(L)'
;MVVSREVNFTGTCPSITEIVYHVRQRTGVPVTYVADKWLLANPLNKVDIFSLYQDGDHTIVLTNDEPTTDLVGATLYALLEMGGSYSDQGYAL
;
A
#
# COMPACT_ATOMS: atom_id res chain seq x y z
N MET A 1 -10.66 -3.20 -13.49
CA MET A 1 -11.09 -4.06 -12.36
C MET A 1 -10.51 -3.47 -11.09
N VAL A 2 -11.17 -3.60 -9.95
CA VAL A 2 -10.59 -3.20 -8.66
C VAL A 2 -9.80 -4.38 -8.12
N VAL A 3 -8.56 -4.16 -7.70
CA VAL A 3 -7.70 -5.18 -7.08
C VAL A 3 -7.44 -4.78 -5.63
N SER A 4 -7.64 -5.73 -4.72
CA SER A 4 -7.30 -5.58 -3.31
C SER A 4 -6.20 -6.56 -2.93
N ARG A 5 -5.25 -6.09 -2.11
CA ARG A 5 -4.15 -6.90 -1.58
C ARG A 5 -4.09 -6.71 -0.07
N GLU A 6 -4.09 -7.82 0.65
CA GLU A 6 -4.05 -7.86 2.10
C GLU A 6 -2.67 -8.31 2.55
N VAL A 7 -1.92 -7.40 3.18
CA VAL A 7 -0.61 -7.67 3.75
C VAL A 7 -0.78 -7.94 5.23
N ASN A 8 -0.50 -9.18 5.63
CA ASN A 8 -0.64 -9.68 6.98
C ASN A 8 0.69 -9.62 7.73
N PHE A 9 0.63 -9.25 9.01
CA PHE A 9 1.76 -9.15 9.93
C PHE A 9 1.57 -10.12 11.10
N THR A 10 2.66 -10.74 11.56
CA THR A 10 2.62 -11.62 12.75
C THR A 10 2.53 -10.86 14.07
N GLY A 11 2.98 -9.60 14.08
CA GLY A 11 2.83 -8.64 15.17
C GLY A 11 1.95 -7.47 14.78
N THR A 12 2.00 -6.38 15.54
CA THR A 12 1.27 -5.15 15.22
C THR A 12 1.70 -4.59 13.86
N CYS A 13 0.75 -4.09 13.07
CA CYS A 13 1.07 -3.41 11.83
C CYS A 13 2.00 -2.21 12.03
N PRO A 14 2.88 -1.92 11.06
CA PRO A 14 3.52 -0.62 10.99
C PRO A 14 2.46 0.47 10.81
N SER A 15 2.65 1.62 11.44
CA SER A 15 1.73 2.74 11.27
C SER A 15 1.75 3.26 9.84
N ILE A 16 0.65 3.88 9.38
CA ILE A 16 0.60 4.50 8.05
C ILE A 16 1.72 5.52 7.86
N THR A 17 2.08 6.27 8.91
CA THR A 17 3.19 7.24 8.85
C THR A 17 4.53 6.56 8.59
N GLU A 18 4.81 5.43 9.22
CA GLU A 18 6.03 4.64 8.97
C GLU A 18 6.05 4.07 7.55
N ILE A 19 4.92 3.54 7.08
CA ILE A 19 4.77 3.04 5.70
C ILE A 19 5.09 4.15 4.70
N VAL A 20 4.46 5.32 4.84
CA VAL A 20 4.68 6.48 3.97
C VAL A 20 6.14 6.93 3.99
N TYR A 21 6.75 6.97 5.18
CA TYR A 21 8.16 7.33 5.32
C TYR A 21 9.05 6.38 4.52
N HIS A 22 8.89 5.07 4.67
CA HIS A 22 9.68 4.09 3.92
C HIS A 22 9.44 4.14 2.41
N VAL A 23 8.20 4.31 1.97
CA VAL A 23 7.88 4.44 0.54
C VAL A 23 8.59 5.66 -0.05
N ARG A 24 8.61 6.79 0.65
CA ARG A 24 9.34 8.01 0.22
C ARG A 24 10.84 7.77 0.14
N GLN A 25 11.44 7.13 1.14
CA GLN A 25 12.87 6.80 1.14
C GLN A 25 13.25 5.89 -0.02
N ARG A 26 12.39 4.90 -0.32
CA ARG A 26 12.62 3.93 -1.39
C ARG A 26 12.49 4.53 -2.79
N THR A 27 11.46 5.35 -3.00
CA THR A 27 11.08 5.82 -4.34
C THR A 27 11.67 7.19 -4.68
N GLY A 28 12.06 7.99 -3.68
CA GLY A 28 12.39 9.41 -3.86
C GLY A 28 11.18 10.29 -4.21
N VAL A 29 9.98 9.72 -4.27
CA VAL A 29 8.74 10.44 -4.62
C VAL A 29 8.18 11.12 -3.37
N PRO A 30 7.67 12.37 -3.47
CA PRO A 30 7.03 13.08 -2.36
C PRO A 30 5.59 12.58 -2.14
N VAL A 31 5.44 11.29 -1.84
CA VAL A 31 4.14 10.62 -1.65
C VAL A 31 3.32 11.32 -0.57
N THR A 32 2.02 11.52 -0.78
CA THR A 32 1.12 12.15 0.21
C THR A 32 0.04 11.17 0.64
N TYR A 33 -0.18 11.06 1.96
CA TYR A 33 -1.30 10.31 2.52
C TYR A 33 -2.41 11.26 2.97
N VAL A 34 -3.64 10.98 2.53
CA VAL A 34 -4.84 11.76 2.81
C VAL A 34 -5.72 10.93 3.74
N ALA A 35 -5.53 11.11 5.04
CA ALA A 35 -6.05 10.22 6.08
C ALA A 35 -7.58 10.16 6.17
N ASP A 36 -8.28 11.26 5.87
CA ASP A 36 -9.75 11.31 5.82
C ASP A 36 -10.35 10.48 4.67
N LYS A 37 -9.52 10.09 3.70
CA LYS A 37 -9.93 9.30 2.52
C LYS A 37 -9.21 7.97 2.42
N TRP A 38 -8.28 7.70 3.32
CA TRP A 38 -7.35 6.56 3.26
C TRP A 38 -6.61 6.44 1.93
N LEU A 39 -6.21 7.57 1.32
CA LEU A 39 -5.58 7.56 0.00
C LEU A 39 -4.09 7.85 0.10
N LEU A 40 -3.30 7.03 -0.59
CA LEU A 40 -1.90 7.30 -0.87
C LEU A 40 -1.75 7.76 -2.32
N ALA A 41 -1.17 8.93 -2.53
CA ALA A 41 -1.07 9.55 -3.85
C ALA A 41 0.35 10.02 -4.16
N ASN A 42 0.77 9.79 -5.41
CA ASN A 42 1.92 10.43 -6.00
C ASN A 42 1.51 11.80 -6.59
N PRO A 43 1.93 12.93 -6.01
CA PRO A 43 1.52 14.24 -6.51
C PRO A 43 2.08 14.56 -7.91
N LEU A 44 3.09 13.83 -8.37
CA LEU A 44 3.69 13.98 -9.70
C LEU A 44 2.95 13.18 -10.77
N ASN A 45 2.11 12.21 -10.37
CA ASN A 45 1.35 11.38 -11.29
C ASN A 45 -0.09 11.15 -10.76
N LYS A 46 -1.05 11.83 -11.38
CA LYS A 46 -2.46 11.83 -10.93
C LYS A 46 -3.16 10.47 -11.04
N VAL A 47 -2.66 9.55 -11.85
CA VAL A 47 -3.22 8.19 -11.96
C VAL A 47 -2.59 7.22 -10.96
N ASP A 48 -1.51 7.64 -10.28
CA ASP A 48 -0.75 6.84 -9.34
C ASP A 48 -1.23 7.12 -7.91
N ILE A 49 -2.44 6.62 -7.65
CA ILE A 49 -3.19 6.80 -6.42
C ILE A 49 -3.93 5.51 -6.08
N PHE A 50 -3.98 5.16 -4.79
CA PHE A 50 -4.70 3.98 -4.32
C PHE A 50 -5.11 4.14 -2.84
N SER A 51 -5.99 3.27 -2.39
CA SER A 51 -6.43 3.24 -0.99
C SER A 51 -5.46 2.42 -0.15
N LEU A 52 -5.05 2.95 0.99
CA LEU A 52 -4.18 2.32 1.97
C LEU A 52 -4.77 2.52 3.37
N TYR A 53 -5.15 1.44 4.03
CA TYR A 53 -5.69 1.46 5.39
C TYR A 53 -5.30 0.21 6.16
N GLN A 54 -5.39 0.31 7.48
CA GLN A 54 -5.22 -0.82 8.38
C GLN A 54 -6.59 -1.45 8.66
N ASP A 55 -6.66 -2.77 8.55
CA ASP A 55 -7.83 -3.58 8.92
C ASP A 55 -7.47 -4.44 10.14
N GLY A 56 -8.09 -4.15 11.28
CA GLY A 56 -7.71 -4.75 12.56
C GLY A 56 -6.28 -4.40 13.01
N ASP A 57 -5.65 -5.28 13.79
CA ASP A 57 -4.32 -5.01 14.37
C ASP A 57 -3.14 -5.56 13.54
N HIS A 58 -3.45 -6.39 12.54
CA HIS A 58 -2.47 -7.25 11.87
C HIS A 58 -2.53 -7.22 10.34
N THR A 59 -3.44 -6.44 9.75
CA THR A 59 -3.60 -6.39 8.29
C THR A 59 -3.52 -4.96 7.76
N ILE A 60 -2.74 -4.77 6.69
CA ILE A 60 -2.74 -3.55 5.87
C ILE A 60 -3.33 -3.89 4.51
N VAL A 61 -4.32 -3.12 4.07
CA VAL A 61 -5.03 -3.32 2.81
C VAL A 61 -4.63 -2.26 1.80
N LEU A 62 -4.31 -2.69 0.58
CA LEU A 62 -4.03 -1.84 -0.58
C LEU A 62 -5.11 -2.11 -1.62
N THR A 63 -5.84 -1.09 -2.03
CA THR A 63 -6.89 -1.23 -3.06
C THR A 63 -6.68 -0.22 -4.18
N ASN A 64 -6.52 -0.69 -5.40
CA ASN A 64 -6.33 0.15 -6.59
C ASN A 64 -7.20 -0.31 -7.76
N ASP A 65 -7.53 0.61 -8.66
CA ASP A 65 -8.01 0.26 -9.99
C ASP A 65 -6.85 -0.27 -10.83
N GLU A 66 -7.09 -1.30 -11.64
CA GLU A 66 -6.11 -1.76 -12.62
C GLU A 66 -5.79 -0.68 -13.67
N PRO A 67 -4.53 -0.63 -14.14
CA PRO A 67 -3.40 -1.50 -13.79
C PRO A 67 -2.72 -1.12 -12.46
N THR A 68 -1.98 -2.07 -11.88
CA THR A 68 -1.06 -1.78 -10.76
C THR A 68 -0.05 -0.70 -11.16
N THR A 69 0.09 0.32 -10.33
CA THR A 69 1.01 1.44 -10.56
C THR A 69 2.33 1.26 -9.81
N ASP A 70 3.33 2.07 -10.15
CA ASP A 70 4.64 2.03 -9.51
C ASP A 70 4.55 2.30 -7.99
N LEU A 71 3.66 3.20 -7.54
CA LEU A 71 3.49 3.46 -6.10
C LEU A 71 2.84 2.29 -5.38
N VAL A 72 1.88 1.59 -5.99
CA VAL A 72 1.30 0.37 -5.41
C VAL A 72 2.38 -0.69 -5.26
N GLY A 73 3.18 -0.92 -6.30
CA GLY A 73 4.30 -1.87 -6.26
C GLY A 73 5.35 -1.52 -5.21
N ALA A 74 5.73 -0.24 -5.13
CA ALA A 74 6.68 0.24 -4.13
C ALA A 74 6.15 0.12 -2.70
N THR A 75 4.86 0.38 -2.48
CA THR A 75 4.23 0.25 -1.16
C THR A 75 4.12 -1.20 -0.74
N LEU A 76 3.72 -2.08 -1.65
CA LEU A 76 3.66 -3.51 -1.39
C LEU A 76 5.03 -4.05 -0.99
N TYR A 77 6.08 -3.67 -1.72
CA TYR A 77 7.43 -4.07 -1.38
C TYR A 77 7.88 -3.51 -0.03
N ALA A 78 7.59 -2.23 0.27
CA ALA A 78 7.91 -1.63 1.56
C ALA A 78 7.26 -2.40 2.73
N LEU A 79 6.01 -2.84 2.56
CA LEU A 79 5.31 -3.65 3.56
C LEU A 79 5.94 -5.04 3.74
N LEU A 80 6.43 -5.66 2.66
CA LEU A 80 7.19 -6.91 2.73
C LEU A 80 8.52 -6.72 3.49
N GLU A 81 9.25 -5.62 3.24
CA GLU A 81 10.48 -5.30 3.98
C GLU A 81 10.22 -5.06 5.47
N MET A 82 9.03 -4.57 5.81
CA MET A 82 8.57 -4.40 7.20
C MET A 82 8.11 -5.70 7.87
N GLY A 83 8.28 -6.85 7.22
CA GLY A 83 7.91 -8.16 7.76
C GLY A 83 6.46 -8.57 7.46
N GLY A 84 5.78 -7.86 6.58
CA GLY A 84 4.48 -8.25 6.06
C GLY A 84 4.59 -9.40 5.06
N SER A 85 3.51 -10.14 4.89
CA SER A 85 3.37 -11.16 3.84
C SER A 85 1.99 -11.09 3.24
N TYR A 86 1.89 -11.31 1.92
CA TYR A 86 0.61 -11.42 1.24
C TYR A 86 0.65 -12.62 0.30
N SER A 87 -0.49 -13.30 0.18
CA SER A 87 -0.72 -14.28 -0.88
C SER A 87 -1.47 -13.59 -2.01
N ASP A 88 -0.94 -13.69 -3.22
CA ASP A 88 -1.70 -13.31 -4.41
C ASP A 88 -2.78 -14.38 -4.61
N GLN A 89 -3.92 -14.24 -3.94
CA GLN A 89 -5.12 -14.99 -4.30
C GLN A 89 -5.69 -14.38 -5.58
N GLY A 90 -4.97 -14.55 -6.68
CA GLY A 90 -5.53 -14.40 -8.01
C GLY A 90 -6.65 -15.43 -8.15
N TYR A 91 -7.88 -14.97 -8.34
CA TYR A 91 -8.96 -15.84 -8.80
C TYR A 91 -8.50 -16.49 -10.11
N ALA A 92 -8.18 -17.78 -10.05
CA ALA A 92 -8.10 -18.61 -11.24
C ALA A 92 -9.50 -18.66 -11.85
N LEU A 93 -9.66 -18.03 -13.01
CA LEU A 93 -10.77 -18.29 -13.93
C LEU A 93 -10.52 -19.60 -14.68
#